data_AF-A0A8X8XMC4-F1
#
_entry.id   AF-A0A8X8XMC4-F1
#
_cell.length_a   1.000
_cell.length_b   1.000
_cell.length_c   1.000
_cell.angle_alpha   90.00
_cell.angle_beta   90.00
_cell.angle_gamma   90.00
#
_symmetry.space_group_name_H-M   'P 1'
#
loop_
_entity.id
_entity.type
_entity.pdbx_description
1 polymer ?
#
loop_
_entity_poly.entity_id
_entity_poly.type
_entity_poly.pdbx_seq_one_letter_code
_entity_poly.pdbx_strand_id
1 'polypeptide(L)'
;MLSTSYLLTQSLFSFAFTLSHANTRDNMCVICRSYVEMEKRFKVWVYREGEPPLFHLAPFKNIYSTEGHVIDELHHSTMAAPHPDDAHAFLLPVSVTNIVHYLYHPHGDFHPTRIGNILQDYVTILANKYPYWNRSSGADHFFVSCHDWGPYATAQNAKLFKNLIRVLCNANVSEGFKPVRDVTLPEINVPSSALNQPDLNHSKSILGFFAGGAHGAIREALLSHWKDKDKDLQVHEYLPKNISYLDLMSRAKYCLCPSGYEVASPRLVESMHVGCVPVIISEGYPPPFSDVLDWSTFSIHIPARRIPEIKNILEGIAAEEYEEKHKRVLEVRRHFVINRPARHYDVLNMVFHSVWLRRLNVRLHL
;
A
#
# COMPACT_ATOMS: atom_id res chain seq x y z
N MET A 1 29.39 -8.28 27.46
CA MET A 1 28.49 -7.47 28.30
C MET A 1 27.31 -7.05 27.43
N LEU A 2 26.22 -7.80 27.50
CA LEU A 2 24.99 -7.50 26.77
C LEU A 2 24.35 -6.26 27.39
N SER A 3 24.20 -5.20 26.59
CA SER A 3 23.60 -3.95 27.05
C SER A 3 22.13 -4.18 27.38
N THR A 4 21.75 -3.81 28.61
CA THR A 4 20.38 -3.75 29.16
C THR A 4 19.37 -3.02 28.27
N SER A 5 19.84 -2.25 27.28
CA SER A 5 19.01 -1.61 26.25
C SER A 5 18.36 -2.57 25.25
N TYR A 6 18.91 -3.77 25.03
CA TYR A 6 18.36 -4.76 24.06
C TYR A 6 17.21 -5.60 24.63
N LEU A 7 17.16 -5.75 25.95
CA LEU A 7 16.07 -6.44 26.66
C LEU A 7 14.88 -5.51 26.92
N LEU A 8 15.12 -4.21 27.14
CA LEU A 8 14.06 -3.21 27.30
C LEU A 8 13.28 -2.96 26.01
N THR A 9 13.91 -3.06 24.84
CA THR A 9 13.18 -3.01 23.56
C THR A 9 12.28 -4.24 23.41
N GLN A 10 12.77 -5.46 23.63
CA GLN A 10 11.93 -6.67 23.53
C GLN A 10 10.73 -6.71 24.49
N SER A 11 10.89 -6.20 25.72
CA SER A 11 9.81 -6.14 26.72
C SER A 11 8.68 -5.17 26.33
N LEU A 12 9.00 -4.04 25.67
CA LEU A 12 8.00 -3.08 25.19
C LEU A 12 7.26 -3.59 23.93
N PHE A 13 7.89 -4.47 23.14
CA PHE A 13 7.33 -4.95 21.87
C PHE A 13 6.30 -6.08 22.00
N SER A 14 6.36 -6.90 23.05
CA SER A 14 5.30 -7.89 23.30
C SER A 14 3.94 -7.24 23.64
N PHE A 15 3.95 -5.96 24.03
CA PHE A 15 2.76 -5.15 24.29
C PHE A 15 2.12 -4.57 23.02
N ALA A 16 2.90 -4.25 21.97
CA ALA A 16 2.34 -3.66 20.74
C ALA A 16 1.35 -4.59 20.03
N PHE A 17 1.52 -5.92 20.15
CA PHE A 17 0.63 -6.92 19.56
C PHE A 17 -0.64 -7.20 20.39
N THR A 18 -0.69 -6.75 21.65
CA THR A 18 -1.85 -6.98 22.55
C THR A 18 -2.79 -5.78 22.66
N LEU A 19 -2.47 -4.64 22.04
CA LEU A 19 -3.19 -3.38 22.23
C LEU A 19 -4.15 -3.05 21.07
N SER A 20 -5.05 -3.98 20.71
CA SER A 20 -6.21 -3.65 19.87
C SER A 20 -7.35 -2.97 20.64
N HIS A 21 -7.24 -2.82 21.96
CA HIS A 21 -8.34 -2.34 22.83
C HIS A 21 -7.91 -1.44 24.02
N ALA A 22 -6.78 -0.71 23.97
CA ALA A 22 -6.41 0.19 25.07
C ALA A 22 -5.85 1.55 24.62
N ASN A 23 -6.18 2.56 25.44
CA ASN A 23 -5.89 4.00 25.41
C ASN A 23 -5.04 4.55 24.24
N THR A 24 -5.66 5.38 23.40
CA THR A 24 -5.11 5.90 22.12
C THR A 24 -3.84 6.76 22.26
N ARG A 25 -3.60 7.39 23.41
CA ARG A 25 -2.42 8.26 23.63
C ARG A 25 -1.11 7.47 23.81
N ASP A 26 -1.16 6.34 24.53
CA ASP A 26 0.03 5.54 24.81
C ASP A 26 0.50 4.78 23.55
N ASN A 27 -0.46 4.29 22.74
CA ASN A 27 -0.18 3.65 21.44
C ASN A 27 0.46 4.62 20.44
N MET A 28 -0.01 5.88 20.39
CA MET A 28 0.58 6.91 19.54
C MET A 28 2.06 7.17 19.91
N CYS A 29 2.39 7.18 21.20
CA CYS A 29 3.75 7.38 21.68
C CYS A 29 4.71 6.26 21.22
N VAL A 30 4.25 5.01 21.22
CA VAL A 30 5.04 3.85 20.78
C VAL A 30 5.28 3.87 19.27
N ILE A 31 4.25 4.16 18.47
CA ILE A 31 4.35 4.25 17.00
C ILE A 31 5.30 5.38 16.60
N CYS A 32 5.13 6.57 17.19
CA CYS A 32 6.01 7.71 16.93
C CYS A 32 7.46 7.39 17.28
N ARG A 33 7.70 6.74 18.43
CA ARG A 33 9.05 6.33 18.85
C ARG A 33 9.64 5.29 17.90
N SER A 34 8.86 4.29 17.49
CA SER A 34 9.29 3.26 16.52
C SER A 34 9.70 3.90 15.19
N TYR A 35 8.91 4.85 14.71
CA TYR A 35 9.20 5.58 13.48
C TYR A 35 10.50 6.39 13.58
N VAL A 36 10.70 7.14 14.67
CA VAL A 36 11.93 7.91 14.90
C VAL A 36 13.16 7.00 15.00
N GLU A 37 13.04 5.81 15.59
CA GLU A 37 14.14 4.83 15.61
C GLU A 37 14.43 4.26 14.22
N MET A 38 13.40 4.05 13.39
CA MET A 38 13.56 3.64 12.00
C MET A 38 14.31 4.70 11.19
N GLU A 39 13.93 5.98 11.25
CA GLU A 39 14.66 7.06 10.55
C GLU A 39 16.12 7.17 10.97
N LYS A 40 16.44 6.91 12.25
CA LYS A 40 17.81 6.99 12.76
C LYS A 40 18.69 5.81 12.38
N ARG A 41 18.12 4.60 12.34
CA ARG A 41 18.90 3.35 12.32
C ARG A 41 18.68 2.50 11.10
N PHE A 42 17.52 2.56 10.47
CA PHE A 42 17.18 1.61 9.42
C PHE A 42 18.11 1.79 8.22
N LYS A 43 18.70 0.68 7.80
CA LYS A 43 19.61 0.60 6.66
C LYS A 43 19.16 -0.53 5.76
N VAL A 44 19.01 -0.23 4.48
CA VAL A 44 18.58 -1.18 3.46
C VAL A 44 19.67 -1.31 2.42
N TRP A 45 20.13 -2.54 2.18
CA TRP A 45 21.00 -2.81 1.04
C TRP A 45 20.16 -3.08 -0.19
N VAL A 46 20.44 -2.38 -1.28
CA VAL A 46 19.88 -2.68 -2.60
C VAL A 46 20.87 -3.58 -3.33
N TYR A 47 20.47 -4.81 -3.66
CA TYR A 47 21.31 -5.69 -4.47
C TYR A 47 21.62 -5.05 -5.81
N ARG A 48 22.84 -5.21 -6.32
CA ARG A 48 23.30 -4.56 -7.56
C ARG A 48 23.07 -5.41 -8.80
N GLU A 49 22.81 -6.70 -8.60
CA GLU A 49 22.56 -7.66 -9.67
C GLU A 49 21.28 -7.32 -10.43
N GLY A 50 21.22 -7.74 -11.69
CA GLY A 50 20.09 -7.51 -12.58
C GLY A 50 20.26 -6.21 -13.37
N GLU A 51 19.84 -6.22 -14.64
CA GLU A 51 19.96 -5.09 -15.55
C GLU A 51 18.60 -4.42 -15.80
N PRO A 52 18.58 -3.10 -16.02
CA PRO A 52 17.42 -2.40 -16.56
C PRO A 52 16.93 -3.00 -17.90
N PRO A 53 15.63 -2.90 -18.23
CA PRO A 53 14.58 -2.23 -17.46
C PRO A 53 13.91 -3.14 -16.41
N LEU A 54 14.23 -4.44 -16.36
CA LEU A 54 13.53 -5.39 -15.49
C LEU A 54 13.91 -5.24 -14.01
N PHE A 55 15.14 -4.80 -13.76
CA PHE A 55 15.66 -4.53 -12.42
C PHE A 55 16.04 -3.06 -12.29
N HIS A 56 15.98 -2.55 -11.05
CA HIS A 56 16.37 -1.18 -10.65
C HIS A 56 15.52 -0.05 -11.21
N LEU A 57 14.81 -0.26 -12.31
CA LEU A 57 13.85 0.68 -12.89
C LEU A 57 12.43 0.13 -12.76
N ALA A 58 11.50 1.05 -12.51
CA ALA A 58 10.06 0.83 -12.54
C ALA A 58 9.35 2.14 -12.93
N PRO A 59 8.06 2.11 -13.30
CA PRO A 59 7.34 3.31 -13.69
C PRO A 59 7.21 4.33 -12.55
N PHE A 60 7.25 5.62 -12.88
CA PHE A 60 7.07 6.76 -11.96
C PHE A 60 5.75 7.52 -12.17
N LYS A 61 4.92 7.05 -13.10
CA LYS A 61 3.64 7.66 -13.47
C LYS A 61 2.58 6.57 -13.47
N ASN A 62 1.31 6.97 -13.51
CA ASN A 62 0.14 6.08 -13.48
C ASN A 62 -0.03 5.33 -12.15
N ILE A 63 -0.98 4.40 -12.12
CA ILE A 63 -1.40 3.64 -10.95
C ILE A 63 -0.30 2.72 -10.38
N TYR A 64 0.63 2.25 -11.22
CA TYR A 64 1.75 1.40 -10.80
C TYR A 64 2.97 2.19 -10.30
N SER A 65 2.89 3.53 -10.31
CA SER A 65 4.03 4.42 -10.04
C SER A 65 4.70 4.22 -8.68
N THR A 66 3.95 3.78 -7.68
CA THR A 66 4.45 3.67 -6.30
C THR A 66 5.57 2.62 -6.22
N GLU A 67 5.55 1.59 -7.09
CA GLU A 67 6.65 0.63 -7.24
C GLU A 67 7.98 1.33 -7.58
N GLY A 68 7.98 2.19 -8.60
CA GLY A 68 9.17 2.93 -9.02
C GLY A 68 9.63 3.95 -8.00
N HIS A 69 8.71 4.66 -7.35
CA HIS A 69 9.09 5.62 -6.32
C HIS A 69 9.78 4.95 -5.12
N VAL A 70 9.35 3.75 -4.70
CA VAL A 70 9.99 3.03 -3.58
C VAL A 70 11.35 2.47 -3.97
N ILE A 71 11.46 1.84 -5.15
CA ILE A 71 12.74 1.27 -5.63
C ILE A 71 13.80 2.37 -5.79
N ASP A 72 13.42 3.50 -6.36
CA ASP A 72 14.33 4.60 -6.66
C ASP A 72 14.75 5.40 -5.43
N GLU A 73 13.87 5.57 -4.44
CA GLU A 73 14.17 6.35 -3.22
C GLU A 73 15.37 5.78 -2.45
N LEU A 74 15.54 4.45 -2.42
CA LEU A 74 16.66 3.82 -1.72
C LEU A 74 18.02 4.05 -2.36
N HIS A 75 18.09 4.50 -3.62
CA HIS A 75 19.37 4.89 -4.25
C HIS A 75 19.87 6.25 -3.77
N HIS A 76 18.98 7.10 -3.24
CA HIS A 76 19.26 8.48 -2.88
C HIS A 76 19.03 8.79 -1.40
N SER A 77 18.39 7.88 -0.67
CA SER A 77 18.02 8.05 0.74
C SER A 77 19.18 7.80 1.69
N THR A 78 19.14 8.45 2.86
CA THR A 78 20.02 8.15 3.99
C THR A 78 19.78 6.75 4.57
N MET A 79 18.67 6.09 4.22
CA MET A 79 18.40 4.68 4.55
C MET A 79 19.19 3.69 3.68
N ALA A 80 19.86 4.13 2.62
CA ALA A 80 20.74 3.26 1.84
C ALA A 80 21.91 2.77 2.73
N ALA A 81 22.12 1.45 2.78
CA ALA A 81 23.28 0.88 3.43
C ALA A 81 24.53 1.07 2.55
N PRO A 82 25.64 1.62 3.06
CA PRO A 82 26.86 1.79 2.28
C PRO A 82 27.57 0.46 2.01
N HIS A 83 27.43 -0.51 2.92
CA HIS A 83 27.91 -1.88 2.78
C HIS A 83 26.78 -2.86 3.18
N PRO A 84 26.67 -4.05 2.56
CA PRO A 84 25.61 -5.01 2.89
C PRO A 84 25.68 -5.54 4.33
N ASP A 85 26.85 -5.51 4.97
CA ASP A 85 26.98 -5.89 6.39
C ASP A 85 26.36 -4.87 7.36
N ASP A 86 26.18 -3.62 6.92
CA ASP A 86 25.51 -2.58 7.72
C ASP A 86 23.97 -2.65 7.59
N ALA A 87 23.47 -3.52 6.71
CA ALA A 87 22.06 -3.55 6.36
C ALA A 87 21.21 -4.33 7.36
N HIS A 88 20.05 -3.75 7.68
CA HIS A 88 19.01 -4.38 8.48
C HIS A 88 18.02 -5.16 7.63
N ALA A 89 17.85 -4.77 6.36
CA ALA A 89 17.01 -5.40 5.37
C ALA A 89 17.61 -5.28 3.97
N PHE A 90 17.13 -6.10 3.02
CA PHE A 90 17.68 -6.22 1.68
C PHE A 90 16.57 -6.08 0.63
N LEU A 91 16.67 -5.08 -0.25
CA LEU A 91 15.76 -4.91 -1.37
C LEU A 91 16.18 -5.81 -2.53
N LEU A 92 15.22 -6.59 -3.04
CA LEU A 92 15.28 -7.21 -4.37
C LEU A 92 14.70 -6.19 -5.37
N PRO A 93 15.52 -5.52 -6.21
CA PRO A 93 15.08 -4.43 -7.07
C PRO A 93 14.39 -4.94 -8.35
N VAL A 94 13.53 -5.94 -8.24
CA VAL A 94 12.75 -6.48 -9.37
C VAL A 94 11.52 -5.62 -9.61
N SER A 95 11.25 -5.25 -10.87
CA SER A 95 10.01 -4.58 -11.26
C SER A 95 9.07 -5.55 -11.95
N VAL A 96 7.99 -5.91 -11.26
CA VAL A 96 6.95 -6.76 -11.86
C VAL A 96 6.25 -6.00 -12.98
N THR A 97 6.02 -4.70 -12.83
CA THR A 97 5.41 -3.90 -13.89
C THR A 97 6.26 -3.88 -15.16
N ASN A 98 7.58 -3.73 -15.05
CA ASN A 98 8.45 -3.77 -16.23
C ASN A 98 8.59 -5.20 -16.79
N ILE A 99 8.59 -6.25 -15.97
CA ILE A 99 8.52 -7.63 -16.48
C ILE A 99 7.27 -7.82 -17.34
N VAL A 100 6.10 -7.39 -16.86
CA VAL A 100 4.86 -7.46 -17.64
C VAL A 100 4.98 -6.62 -18.92
N HIS A 101 5.45 -5.39 -18.83
CA HIS A 101 5.55 -4.48 -19.97
C HIS A 101 6.50 -4.96 -21.08
N TYR A 102 7.67 -5.49 -20.71
CA TYR A 102 8.75 -5.81 -21.66
C TYR A 102 8.78 -7.28 -22.09
N LEU A 103 8.26 -8.22 -21.29
CA LEU A 103 8.37 -9.66 -21.59
C LEU A 103 7.05 -10.33 -21.98
N TYR A 104 5.90 -9.67 -21.78
CA TYR A 104 4.61 -10.19 -22.18
C TYR A 104 4.10 -9.46 -23.42
N HIS A 105 3.78 -10.22 -24.47
CA HIS A 105 3.20 -9.69 -25.70
C HIS A 105 1.67 -9.85 -25.67
N PRO A 106 0.92 -8.88 -26.24
CA PRO A 106 -0.55 -8.92 -26.33
C PRO A 106 -1.14 -10.18 -26.99
N HIS A 107 -0.35 -10.95 -27.75
CA HIS A 107 -0.79 -12.09 -28.56
C HIS A 107 -0.09 -13.42 -28.19
N GLY A 108 0.58 -13.51 -27.04
CA GLY A 108 1.28 -14.72 -26.59
C GLY A 108 0.62 -15.41 -25.39
N ASP A 109 1.20 -16.54 -24.97
CA ASP A 109 0.82 -17.23 -23.73
C ASP A 109 1.09 -16.34 -22.50
N PHE A 110 0.00 -15.77 -21.97
CA PHE A 110 -0.05 -14.99 -20.74
C PHE A 110 0.03 -15.90 -19.51
N HIS A 111 1.15 -16.59 -19.35
CA HIS A 111 1.37 -17.38 -18.15
C HIS A 111 2.15 -16.55 -17.12
N PRO A 112 1.58 -16.21 -15.95
CA PRO A 112 2.26 -15.43 -14.90
C PRO A 112 3.48 -16.17 -14.30
N THR A 113 3.78 -17.38 -14.78
CA THR A 113 4.92 -18.19 -14.35
C THR A 113 6.26 -17.57 -14.69
N ARG A 114 6.37 -16.78 -15.77
CA ARG A 114 7.66 -16.16 -16.12
C ARG A 114 8.15 -15.19 -15.03
N ILE A 115 7.23 -14.44 -14.41
CA ILE A 115 7.57 -13.51 -13.31
C ILE A 115 8.23 -14.27 -12.15
N GLY A 116 7.62 -15.36 -11.69
CA GLY A 116 8.19 -16.10 -10.57
C GLY A 116 9.46 -16.85 -10.91
N ASN A 117 9.65 -17.29 -12.16
CA ASN A 117 10.93 -17.86 -12.62
C ASN A 117 12.04 -16.81 -12.57
N ILE A 118 11.78 -15.60 -13.07
CA ILE A 118 12.77 -14.49 -13.03
C ILE A 118 13.17 -14.18 -11.58
N LEU A 119 12.20 -14.06 -10.67
CA LEU A 119 12.49 -13.79 -9.27
C LEU A 119 13.25 -14.96 -8.60
N GLN A 120 12.90 -16.20 -8.93
CA GLN A 120 13.59 -17.39 -8.42
C GLN A 120 15.04 -17.45 -8.90
N ASP A 121 15.29 -17.23 -10.19
CA ASP A 121 16.63 -17.24 -10.78
C ASP A 121 17.47 -16.11 -10.17
N TYR A 122 16.88 -14.92 -10.02
CA TYR A 122 17.52 -13.79 -9.36
C TYR A 122 17.96 -14.13 -7.94
N VAL A 123 17.05 -14.65 -7.12
CA VAL A 123 17.35 -15.06 -5.74
C VAL A 123 18.39 -16.19 -5.70
N THR A 124 18.36 -17.12 -6.65
CA THR A 124 19.35 -18.21 -6.73
C THR A 124 20.76 -17.65 -6.99
N ILE A 125 20.89 -16.67 -7.88
CA ILE A 125 22.16 -15.96 -8.11
C ILE A 125 22.63 -15.28 -6.83
N LEU A 126 21.73 -14.56 -6.15
CA LEU A 126 22.07 -13.86 -4.91
C LEU A 126 22.49 -14.81 -3.78
N ALA A 127 21.77 -15.92 -3.61
CA ALA A 127 22.05 -16.92 -2.58
C ALA A 127 23.39 -17.65 -2.81
N ASN A 128 23.83 -17.77 -4.06
CA ASN A 128 25.13 -18.35 -4.40
C ASN A 128 26.28 -17.34 -4.25
N LYS A 129 26.00 -16.06 -4.49
CA LYS A 129 27.00 -14.98 -4.47
C LYS A 129 27.21 -14.39 -3.08
N TYR A 130 26.17 -14.33 -2.25
CA TYR A 130 26.19 -13.66 -0.95
C TYR A 130 25.61 -14.55 0.16
N PRO A 131 26.08 -14.39 1.41
CA PRO A 131 25.59 -15.19 2.53
C PRO A 131 24.19 -14.76 3.01
N TYR A 132 23.74 -13.55 2.66
CA TYR A 132 22.62 -12.87 3.31
C TYR A 132 21.26 -13.53 3.11
N TRP A 133 20.96 -14.01 1.90
CA TRP A 133 19.72 -14.75 1.65
C TRP A 133 19.67 -16.03 2.49
N ASN A 134 20.75 -16.81 2.49
CA ASN A 134 20.81 -18.10 3.18
C ASN A 134 20.79 -17.95 4.70
N ARG A 135 21.42 -16.89 5.23
CA ARG A 135 21.43 -16.55 6.66
C ARG A 135 20.02 -16.46 7.25
N SER A 136 19.10 -15.81 6.55
CA SER A 136 17.75 -15.55 7.04
C SER A 136 16.69 -16.40 6.35
N SER A 137 17.06 -17.19 5.35
CA SER A 137 16.14 -17.80 4.39
C SER A 137 15.15 -16.76 3.82
N GLY A 138 15.67 -15.58 3.45
CA GLY A 138 14.91 -14.47 2.87
C GLY A 138 14.07 -13.63 3.85
N ALA A 139 14.20 -13.83 5.17
CA ALA A 139 13.32 -13.20 6.15
C ALA A 139 13.62 -11.71 6.41
N ASP A 140 14.81 -11.23 6.05
CA ASP A 140 15.21 -9.81 6.03
C ASP A 140 15.20 -9.21 4.61
N HIS A 141 14.69 -9.97 3.63
CA HIS A 141 14.55 -9.54 2.25
C HIS A 141 13.14 -9.05 1.97
N PHE A 142 13.03 -8.11 1.05
CA PHE A 142 11.74 -7.70 0.52
C PHE A 142 11.81 -7.35 -0.96
N PHE A 143 10.67 -7.45 -1.63
CA PHE A 143 10.47 -6.87 -2.95
C PHE A 143 9.20 -6.04 -2.96
N VAL A 144 9.09 -5.16 -3.94
CA VAL A 144 7.99 -4.23 -4.08
C VAL A 144 7.28 -4.52 -5.39
N SER A 145 5.96 -4.57 -5.36
CA SER A 145 5.17 -4.59 -6.59
C SER A 145 3.85 -3.86 -6.45
N CYS A 146 3.56 -2.98 -7.40
CA CYS A 146 2.23 -2.39 -7.50
C CYS A 146 1.34 -3.01 -8.58
N HIS A 147 1.91 -3.85 -9.45
CA HIS A 147 1.11 -4.60 -10.43
C HIS A 147 0.26 -5.68 -9.74
N ASP A 148 -0.89 -5.92 -10.35
CA ASP A 148 -1.88 -6.97 -10.09
C ASP A 148 -1.23 -8.38 -9.97
N TRP A 149 -0.08 -8.56 -10.62
CA TRP A 149 0.60 -9.84 -10.76
C TRP A 149 1.74 -10.01 -9.75
N GLY A 150 1.94 -9.02 -8.88
CA GLY A 150 2.90 -9.06 -7.78
C GLY A 150 2.80 -10.32 -6.92
N PRO A 151 1.60 -10.80 -6.51
CA PRO A 151 1.46 -12.04 -5.76
C PRO A 151 2.05 -13.27 -6.49
N TYR A 152 1.88 -13.35 -7.81
CA TYR A 152 2.34 -14.48 -8.62
C TYR A 152 3.86 -14.61 -8.68
N ALA A 153 4.61 -13.51 -8.44
CA ALA A 153 6.07 -13.53 -8.38
C ALA A 153 6.61 -14.54 -7.35
N THR A 154 5.83 -14.83 -6.30
CA THR A 154 6.23 -15.74 -5.22
C THR A 154 5.45 -17.05 -5.20
N ALA A 155 4.40 -17.18 -6.01
CA ALA A 155 3.44 -18.29 -5.93
C ALA A 155 4.03 -19.64 -6.36
N GLN A 156 4.92 -19.65 -7.36
CA GLN A 156 5.48 -20.88 -7.93
C GLN A 156 6.41 -21.64 -6.98
N ASN A 157 7.11 -20.91 -6.09
CA ASN A 157 8.03 -21.52 -5.14
C ASN A 157 7.77 -20.98 -3.73
N ALA A 158 6.60 -21.35 -3.19
CA ALA A 158 6.16 -20.94 -1.86
C ALA A 158 7.15 -21.33 -0.75
N LYS A 159 7.97 -22.37 -0.95
CA LYS A 159 9.01 -22.77 0.01
C LYS A 159 10.18 -21.79 0.03
N LEU A 160 10.70 -21.41 -1.14
CA LEU A 160 11.79 -20.44 -1.26
C LEU A 160 11.36 -19.07 -0.72
N PHE A 161 10.17 -18.61 -1.06
CA PHE A 161 9.66 -17.29 -0.70
C PHE A 161 8.83 -17.26 0.59
N LYS A 162 8.91 -18.32 1.40
CA LYS A 162 8.09 -18.47 2.62
C LYS A 162 8.24 -17.28 3.57
N ASN A 163 9.47 -16.79 3.74
CA ASN A 163 9.78 -15.73 4.71
C ASN A 163 9.96 -14.35 4.07
N LEU A 164 10.01 -14.27 2.73
CA LEU A 164 10.18 -13.01 2.00
C LEU A 164 9.06 -12.03 2.34
N ILE A 165 9.43 -10.81 2.72
CA ILE A 165 8.47 -9.71 2.93
C ILE A 165 8.00 -9.24 1.56
N ARG A 166 6.70 -9.28 1.30
CA ARG A 166 6.13 -8.80 0.04
C ARG A 166 5.46 -7.46 0.28
N VAL A 167 5.89 -6.43 -0.45
CA VAL A 167 5.28 -5.10 -0.41
C VAL A 167 4.40 -4.96 -1.64
N LEU A 168 3.08 -5.11 -1.49
CA LEU A 168 2.16 -5.35 -2.61
C LEU A 168 1.00 -4.35 -2.64
N CYS A 169 0.66 -3.83 -3.83
CA CYS A 169 -0.62 -3.11 -4.02
C CYS A 169 -1.79 -4.10 -3.96
N ASN A 170 -1.75 -5.22 -4.70
CA ASN A 170 -2.69 -6.33 -4.48
C ASN A 170 -2.34 -7.06 -3.16
N ALA A 171 -2.91 -6.55 -2.06
CA ALA A 171 -2.75 -7.05 -0.71
C ALA A 171 -3.93 -7.92 -0.27
N ASN A 172 -4.40 -8.85 -1.12
CA ASN A 172 -5.58 -9.66 -0.80
C ASN A 172 -5.25 -10.87 0.07
N VAL A 173 -5.83 -10.96 1.27
CA VAL A 173 -5.60 -12.07 2.20
C VAL A 173 -6.14 -13.40 1.68
N SER A 174 -7.17 -13.40 0.82
CA SER A 174 -7.68 -14.63 0.21
C SER A 174 -6.74 -15.17 -0.88
N GLU A 175 -5.83 -14.34 -1.40
CA GLU A 175 -4.80 -14.69 -2.39
C GLU A 175 -3.43 -14.94 -1.74
N GLY A 176 -3.43 -15.13 -0.41
CA GLY A 176 -2.26 -15.52 0.34
C GLY A 176 -1.43 -14.35 0.86
N PHE A 177 -1.90 -13.09 0.78
CA PHE A 177 -1.32 -11.97 1.53
C PHE A 177 -1.38 -12.24 3.04
N LYS A 178 -0.26 -12.05 3.74
CA LYS A 178 -0.14 -12.31 5.18
C LYS A 178 0.23 -11.02 5.91
N PRO A 179 -0.71 -10.30 6.54
CA PRO A 179 -0.41 -9.01 7.19
C PRO A 179 0.75 -9.05 8.19
N VAL A 180 0.94 -10.17 8.88
CA VAL A 180 2.07 -10.38 9.82
C VAL A 180 3.47 -10.35 9.16
N ARG A 181 3.56 -10.62 7.85
CA ARG A 181 4.80 -10.74 7.07
C ARG A 181 4.88 -9.74 5.91
N ASP A 182 3.75 -9.45 5.28
CA ASP A 182 3.65 -8.65 4.06
C ASP A 182 3.21 -7.21 4.41
N VAL A 183 3.42 -6.28 3.48
CA VAL A 183 3.10 -4.86 3.61
C VAL A 183 2.15 -4.47 2.49
N THR A 184 1.04 -3.82 2.83
CA THR A 184 0.14 -3.22 1.84
C THR A 184 0.78 -1.95 1.31
N LEU A 185 1.05 -1.91 0.01
CA LEU A 185 1.53 -0.72 -0.70
C LEU A 185 0.33 0.12 -1.14
N PRO A 186 0.29 1.43 -0.84
CA PRO A 186 -0.73 2.31 -1.40
C PRO A 186 -0.58 2.40 -2.91
N GLU A 187 -1.69 2.20 -3.64
CA GLU A 187 -1.74 2.50 -5.06
C GLU A 187 -1.98 4.00 -5.24
N ILE A 188 -1.05 4.71 -5.89
CA ILE A 188 -1.15 6.15 -6.11
C ILE A 188 -1.08 6.42 -7.60
N ASN A 189 -2.14 7.02 -8.14
CA ASN A 189 -2.16 7.47 -9.51
C ASN A 189 -1.41 8.81 -9.64
N VAL A 190 -0.16 8.75 -10.10
CA VAL A 190 0.62 9.96 -10.38
C VAL A 190 0.33 10.42 -11.81
N PRO A 191 -0.32 11.58 -12.01
CA PRO A 191 -0.64 12.07 -13.35
C PRO A 191 0.62 12.44 -14.12
N SER A 192 0.56 12.34 -15.45
CA SER A 192 1.70 12.65 -16.33
C SER A 192 2.13 14.13 -16.30
N SER A 193 1.23 15.02 -15.85
CA SER A 193 1.38 16.47 -15.74
C SER A 193 1.24 16.92 -14.28
N ALA A 194 2.39 17.19 -13.64
CA ALA A 194 2.60 17.85 -12.35
C ALA A 194 2.13 17.14 -11.05
N LEU A 195 3.03 17.13 -10.06
CA LEU A 195 2.92 16.58 -8.70
C LEU A 195 1.96 17.37 -7.77
N ASN A 196 1.30 18.41 -8.27
CA ASN A 196 0.44 19.28 -7.49
C ASN A 196 -1.01 19.09 -7.95
N GLN A 197 -1.73 18.19 -7.28
CA GLN A 197 -3.19 18.21 -7.36
C GLN A 197 -3.69 19.49 -6.65
N PRO A 198 -4.64 20.24 -7.22
CA PRO A 198 -5.15 21.46 -6.61
C PRO A 198 -5.79 21.16 -5.24
N ASP A 199 -5.63 22.08 -4.28
CA ASP A 199 -6.34 21.98 -3.00
C ASP A 199 -7.82 22.32 -3.23
N LEU A 200 -8.60 21.29 -3.53
CA LEU A 200 -10.01 21.37 -3.85
C LEU A 200 -10.82 21.37 -2.55
N ASN A 201 -10.97 22.53 -1.93
CA ASN A 201 -11.80 22.70 -0.72
C ASN A 201 -13.21 23.17 -1.09
N HIS A 202 -14.01 22.26 -1.65
CA HIS A 202 -15.41 22.54 -2.01
C HIS A 202 -16.37 22.23 -0.86
N SER A 203 -17.50 22.95 -0.85
CA SER A 203 -18.63 22.58 0.00
C SER A 203 -19.14 21.19 -0.39
N LYS A 204 -19.44 20.37 0.62
CA LYS A 204 -19.88 18.98 0.46
C LYS A 204 -21.37 18.92 0.09
N SER A 205 -21.66 18.95 -1.20
CA SER A 205 -23.03 18.97 -1.75
C SER A 205 -23.55 17.60 -2.20
N ILE A 206 -22.68 16.58 -2.27
CA ILE A 206 -23.02 15.22 -2.72
C ILE A 206 -22.88 14.28 -1.52
N LEU A 207 -23.85 13.39 -1.30
CA LEU A 207 -23.78 12.42 -0.20
C LEU A 207 -22.67 11.41 -0.47
N GLY A 208 -22.74 10.70 -1.59
CA GLY A 208 -21.76 9.69 -1.96
C GLY A 208 -21.41 9.73 -3.43
N PHE A 209 -20.16 9.42 -3.77
CA PHE A 209 -19.69 9.47 -5.16
C PHE A 209 -18.86 8.26 -5.57
N PHE A 210 -19.10 7.78 -6.79
CA PHE A 210 -18.26 6.81 -7.52
C PHE A 210 -18.28 7.10 -9.01
N ALA A 211 -17.10 6.99 -9.65
CA ALA A 211 -17.02 6.81 -11.10
C ALA A 211 -15.92 5.80 -11.45
N GLY A 212 -16.25 4.82 -12.29
CA GLY A 212 -15.29 3.82 -12.78
C GLY A 212 -15.94 2.64 -13.50
N GLY A 213 -15.18 1.99 -14.38
CA GLY A 213 -15.65 0.84 -15.17
C GLY A 213 -16.03 -0.38 -14.33
N ALA A 214 -16.85 -1.25 -14.92
CA ALA A 214 -17.34 -2.51 -14.35
C ALA A 214 -16.22 -3.59 -14.28
N HIS A 215 -15.18 -3.32 -13.52
CA HIS A 215 -14.07 -4.25 -13.31
C HIS A 215 -14.33 -5.04 -12.03
N GLY A 216 -14.63 -6.33 -12.16
CA GLY A 216 -14.85 -7.24 -11.02
C GLY A 216 -16.26 -7.16 -10.41
N ALA A 217 -16.62 -8.22 -9.69
CA ALA A 217 -17.99 -8.47 -9.23
C ALA A 217 -18.56 -7.35 -8.32
N ILE A 218 -17.71 -6.71 -7.50
CA ILE A 218 -18.16 -5.66 -6.58
C ILE A 218 -18.54 -4.38 -7.34
N ARG A 219 -17.77 -3.99 -8.36
CA ARG A 219 -18.11 -2.82 -9.20
C ARG A 219 -19.32 -3.11 -10.08
N GLU A 220 -19.43 -4.31 -10.63
CA GLU A 220 -20.62 -4.75 -11.36
C GLU A 220 -21.88 -4.66 -10.49
N ALA A 221 -21.82 -5.17 -9.25
CA ALA A 221 -22.92 -5.08 -8.30
C ALA A 221 -23.27 -3.62 -7.95
N LEU A 222 -22.26 -2.77 -7.71
CA LEU A 222 -22.44 -1.35 -7.43
C LEU A 222 -23.12 -0.61 -8.59
N LEU A 223 -22.61 -0.80 -9.81
CA LEU A 223 -23.15 -0.16 -11.02
C LEU A 223 -24.56 -0.67 -11.33
N SER A 224 -24.77 -1.99 -11.27
CA SER A 224 -26.10 -2.59 -11.46
C SER A 224 -27.13 -2.00 -10.51
N HIS A 225 -26.75 -1.77 -9.25
CA HIS A 225 -27.66 -1.23 -8.26
C HIS A 225 -27.85 0.29 -8.34
N TRP A 226 -26.79 1.08 -8.47
CA TRP A 226 -26.82 2.54 -8.22
C TRP A 226 -26.55 3.42 -9.45
N LYS A 227 -26.03 2.89 -10.56
CA LYS A 227 -25.60 3.69 -11.72
C LYS A 227 -26.71 4.61 -12.21
N ASP A 228 -26.48 5.92 -12.12
CA ASP A 228 -27.37 6.98 -12.58
C ASP A 228 -28.80 6.93 -11.99
N LYS A 229 -28.98 6.34 -10.79
CA LYS A 229 -30.31 6.15 -10.17
C LYS A 229 -30.67 7.12 -9.03
N ASP A 230 -29.70 7.84 -8.47
CA ASP A 230 -29.92 8.73 -7.33
C ASP A 230 -29.14 10.03 -7.50
N LYS A 231 -29.74 11.15 -7.04
CA LYS A 231 -29.17 12.49 -7.16
C LYS A 231 -28.10 12.79 -6.10
N ASP A 232 -28.22 12.16 -4.92
CA ASP A 232 -27.37 12.41 -3.75
C ASP A 232 -26.26 11.35 -3.68
N LEU A 233 -26.57 10.10 -4.05
CA LEU A 233 -25.60 9.01 -4.23
C LEU A 233 -25.26 8.85 -5.72
N GLN A 234 -24.28 9.61 -6.18
CA GLN A 234 -23.89 9.70 -7.58
C GLN A 234 -22.92 8.58 -7.96
N VAL A 235 -23.40 7.62 -8.74
CA VAL A 235 -22.64 6.47 -9.23
C VAL A 235 -22.65 6.48 -10.75
N HIS A 236 -21.46 6.54 -11.35
CA HIS A 236 -21.29 6.58 -12.80
C HIS A 236 -20.30 5.50 -13.25
N GLU A 237 -20.40 5.06 -14.50
CA GLU A 237 -19.39 4.17 -15.08
C GLU A 237 -18.25 5.00 -15.71
N TYR A 238 -18.60 5.90 -16.63
CA TYR A 238 -17.67 6.82 -17.27
C TYR A 238 -18.22 8.24 -17.20
N LEU A 239 -17.36 9.19 -16.87
CA LEU A 239 -17.73 10.61 -16.87
C LEU A 239 -17.52 11.21 -18.27
N PRO A 240 -18.38 12.17 -18.69
CA PRO A 240 -18.12 13.01 -19.83
C PRO A 240 -16.76 13.73 -19.73
N LYS A 241 -16.09 13.95 -20.88
CA LYS A 241 -14.74 14.56 -20.94
C LYS A 241 -14.64 15.95 -20.33
N ASN A 242 -15.74 16.70 -20.26
CA ASN A 242 -15.82 18.05 -19.73
C ASN A 242 -16.10 18.10 -18.22
N ILE A 243 -16.29 16.95 -17.56
CA ILE A 243 -16.56 16.86 -16.13
C ILE A 243 -15.29 16.39 -15.42
N SER A 244 -14.85 17.15 -14.42
CA SER A 244 -13.68 16.80 -13.62
C SER A 244 -14.04 15.75 -12.57
N TYR A 245 -13.35 14.61 -12.63
CA TYR A 245 -13.49 13.52 -11.66
C TYR A 245 -13.16 13.96 -10.24
N LEU A 246 -12.01 14.63 -10.05
CA LEU A 246 -11.56 15.09 -8.74
C LEU A 246 -12.46 16.21 -8.17
N ASP A 247 -13.05 17.04 -9.03
CA ASP A 247 -14.02 18.06 -8.60
C ASP A 247 -15.28 17.41 -8.02
N LEU A 248 -15.85 16.40 -8.69
CA LEU A 248 -17.00 15.67 -8.16
C LEU A 248 -16.67 14.95 -6.84
N MET A 249 -15.50 14.31 -6.76
CA MET A 249 -15.03 13.69 -5.50
C MET A 249 -14.91 14.73 -4.37
N SER A 250 -14.36 15.90 -4.65
CA SER A 250 -14.16 16.95 -3.64
C SER A 250 -15.48 17.50 -3.09
N ARG A 251 -16.55 17.48 -3.89
CA ARG A 251 -17.93 17.86 -3.50
C ARG A 251 -18.68 16.74 -2.76
N ALA A 252 -18.14 15.53 -2.70
CA ALA A 252 -18.75 14.41 -2.01
C ALA A 252 -18.31 14.32 -0.54
N LYS A 253 -19.27 14.00 0.34
CA LYS A 253 -19.00 13.64 1.73
C LYS A 253 -18.27 12.30 1.78
N TYR A 254 -18.79 11.31 1.06
CA TYR A 254 -18.30 9.94 1.05
C TYR A 254 -17.87 9.50 -0.36
N CYS A 255 -16.67 8.91 -0.48
CA CYS A 255 -16.17 8.41 -1.76
C CYS A 255 -16.14 6.89 -1.72
N LEU A 256 -16.98 6.26 -2.54
CA LEU A 256 -17.04 4.80 -2.60
C LEU A 256 -15.77 4.26 -3.24
N CYS A 257 -15.11 3.34 -2.55
CA CYS A 257 -13.88 2.68 -2.96
C CYS A 257 -14.12 1.17 -3.12
N PRO A 258 -14.92 0.74 -4.12
CA PRO A 258 -15.10 -0.67 -4.41
C PRO A 258 -13.85 -1.29 -5.04
N SER A 259 -13.46 -2.46 -4.56
CA SER A 259 -12.40 -3.25 -5.20
C SER A 259 -12.77 -3.61 -6.64
N GLY A 260 -11.76 -3.67 -7.50
CA GLY A 260 -11.89 -4.07 -8.89
C GLY A 260 -11.73 -5.58 -9.06
N TYR A 261 -10.98 -5.99 -10.09
CA TYR A 261 -10.34 -7.31 -10.09
C TYR A 261 -9.37 -7.46 -8.91
N GLU A 262 -8.67 -6.37 -8.61
CA GLU A 262 -7.76 -6.26 -7.47
C GLU A 262 -8.40 -5.53 -6.29
N VAL A 263 -7.91 -5.81 -5.09
CA VAL A 263 -8.40 -5.18 -3.85
C VAL A 263 -7.99 -3.71 -3.71
N ALA A 264 -6.85 -3.32 -4.28
CA ALA A 264 -6.38 -1.94 -4.26
C ALA A 264 -7.07 -1.07 -5.32
N SER A 265 -7.14 0.22 -5.03
CA SER A 265 -7.57 1.24 -5.99
C SER A 265 -6.91 2.58 -5.66
N PRO A 266 -6.46 3.37 -6.67
CA PRO A 266 -5.92 4.70 -6.42
C PRO A 266 -6.94 5.63 -5.78
N ARG A 267 -8.24 5.34 -5.97
CA ARG A 267 -9.36 6.07 -5.42
C ARG A 267 -9.32 6.19 -3.90
N LEU A 268 -8.76 5.19 -3.22
CA LEU A 268 -8.60 5.24 -1.77
C LEU A 268 -7.74 6.45 -1.38
N VAL A 269 -6.61 6.65 -2.05
CA VAL A 269 -5.71 7.79 -1.81
C VAL A 269 -6.28 9.08 -2.38
N GLU A 270 -6.84 9.06 -3.59
CA GLU A 270 -7.44 10.24 -4.24
C GLU A 270 -8.57 10.83 -3.38
N SER A 271 -9.40 9.99 -2.76
CA SER A 271 -10.48 10.44 -1.87
C SER A 271 -9.96 11.21 -0.66
N MET A 272 -8.92 10.69 0.01
CA MET A 272 -8.31 11.37 1.14
C MET A 272 -7.63 12.68 0.73
N HIS A 273 -7.04 12.70 -0.47
CA HIS A 273 -6.38 13.90 -0.99
C HIS A 273 -7.35 15.08 -1.12
N VAL A 274 -8.56 14.82 -1.65
CA VAL A 274 -9.63 15.82 -1.81
C VAL A 274 -10.57 15.94 -0.59
N GLY A 275 -10.17 15.39 0.56
CA GLY A 275 -10.94 15.49 1.81
C GLY A 275 -12.29 14.80 1.75
N CYS A 276 -12.43 13.72 0.98
CA CYS A 276 -13.63 12.90 0.91
C CYS A 276 -13.45 11.67 1.79
N VAL A 277 -14.42 11.35 2.65
CA VAL A 277 -14.30 10.20 3.57
C VAL A 277 -14.38 8.89 2.75
N PRO A 278 -13.32 8.06 2.75
CA PRO A 278 -13.32 6.82 1.99
C PRO A 278 -14.32 5.80 2.55
N VAL A 279 -15.12 5.22 1.66
CA VAL A 279 -16.01 4.09 1.95
C VAL A 279 -15.45 2.85 1.26
N ILE A 280 -14.75 2.02 2.03
CA ILE A 280 -14.11 0.80 1.52
C ILE A 280 -15.18 -0.26 1.31
N ILE A 281 -15.34 -0.72 0.07
CA ILE A 281 -16.22 -1.83 -0.30
C ILE A 281 -15.35 -2.92 -0.90
N SER A 282 -14.72 -3.69 -0.02
CA SER A 282 -13.78 -4.74 -0.40
C SER A 282 -13.78 -5.85 0.64
N GLU A 283 -13.50 -7.06 0.18
CA GLU A 283 -13.37 -8.25 1.01
C GLU A 283 -11.89 -8.63 1.08
N GLY A 284 -11.38 -8.88 2.28
CA GLY A 284 -10.01 -9.38 2.45
C GLY A 284 -8.89 -8.37 2.16
N TYR A 285 -9.18 -7.07 2.11
CA TYR A 285 -8.20 -6.01 1.90
C TYR A 285 -7.78 -5.35 3.22
N PRO A 286 -6.55 -5.57 3.70
CA PRO A 286 -5.95 -4.80 4.79
C PRO A 286 -5.47 -3.45 4.22
N PRO A 287 -6.08 -2.31 4.61
CA PRO A 287 -5.69 -1.02 4.05
C PRO A 287 -4.24 -0.67 4.40
N PRO A 288 -3.58 0.19 3.60
CA PRO A 288 -2.20 0.56 3.84
C PRO A 288 -1.98 1.17 5.22
N PHE A 289 -0.85 0.84 5.83
CA PHE A 289 -0.46 1.33 7.16
C PHE A 289 -1.45 0.98 8.29
N SER A 290 -2.28 -0.05 8.14
CA SER A 290 -3.23 -0.50 9.17
C SER A 290 -2.56 -0.95 10.48
N ASP A 291 -1.26 -1.19 10.47
CA ASP A 291 -0.46 -1.45 11.68
C ASP A 291 -0.25 -0.21 12.57
N VAL A 292 -0.45 0.98 12.02
CA VAL A 292 -0.17 2.26 12.70
C VAL A 292 -1.31 3.28 12.58
N LEU A 293 -2.15 3.17 11.56
CA LEU A 293 -3.35 3.98 11.36
C LEU A 293 -4.60 3.13 11.62
N ASP A 294 -5.42 3.58 12.56
CA ASP A 294 -6.75 3.02 12.76
C ASP A 294 -7.72 3.59 11.72
N TRP A 295 -7.91 2.85 10.62
CA TRP A 295 -8.80 3.22 9.52
C TRP A 295 -10.26 3.42 9.97
N SER A 296 -10.71 2.76 11.05
CA SER A 296 -12.08 2.95 11.54
C SER A 296 -12.36 4.40 11.98
N THR A 297 -11.31 5.16 12.33
CA THR A 297 -11.42 6.56 12.76
C THR A 297 -11.59 7.55 11.61
N PHE A 298 -11.32 7.17 10.36
CA PHE A 298 -11.38 8.08 9.20
C PHE A 298 -11.96 7.46 7.92
N SER A 299 -12.38 6.21 7.96
CA SER A 299 -13.08 5.56 6.86
C SER A 299 -14.37 4.89 7.32
N ILE A 300 -15.13 4.39 6.35
CA ILE A 300 -16.29 3.53 6.55
C ILE A 300 -16.03 2.23 5.79
N HIS A 301 -16.38 1.10 6.37
CA HIS A 301 -16.34 -0.19 5.68
C HIS A 301 -17.77 -0.69 5.45
N ILE A 302 -18.11 -0.99 4.20
CA ILE A 302 -19.40 -1.58 3.84
C ILE A 302 -19.11 -2.89 3.12
N PRO A 303 -19.55 -4.05 3.64
CA PRO A 303 -19.36 -5.33 2.97
C PRO A 303 -20.14 -5.37 1.66
N ALA A 304 -19.64 -6.09 0.66
CA ALA A 304 -20.22 -6.06 -0.70
C ALA A 304 -21.70 -6.46 -0.74
N ARG A 305 -22.13 -7.38 0.14
CA ARG A 305 -23.53 -7.80 0.27
C ARG A 305 -24.50 -6.69 0.66
N ARG A 306 -24.01 -5.58 1.24
CA ARG A 306 -24.81 -4.43 1.68
C ARG A 306 -24.77 -3.26 0.70
N ILE A 307 -24.28 -3.46 -0.53
CA ILE A 307 -24.34 -2.46 -1.60
C ILE A 307 -25.74 -1.84 -1.76
N PRO A 308 -26.86 -2.61 -1.72
CA PRO A 308 -28.20 -2.03 -1.80
C PRO A 308 -28.56 -1.05 -0.68
N GLU A 309 -27.88 -1.13 0.46
CA GLU A 309 -28.17 -0.32 1.65
C GLU A 309 -27.25 0.91 1.78
N ILE A 310 -26.32 1.14 0.83
CA ILE A 310 -25.28 2.18 0.95
C ILE A 310 -25.87 3.54 1.33
N LYS A 311 -26.92 4.00 0.64
CA LYS A 311 -27.55 5.29 0.93
C LYS A 311 -28.03 5.37 2.39
N ASN A 312 -28.82 4.39 2.82
CA ASN A 312 -29.36 4.33 4.19
C ASN A 312 -28.24 4.29 5.25
N ILE A 313 -27.15 3.55 4.98
CA ILE A 313 -26.00 3.49 5.88
C ILE A 313 -25.35 4.87 5.99
N LEU A 314 -25.08 5.53 4.87
CA LEU A 314 -24.38 6.82 4.84
C LEU A 314 -25.22 7.97 5.41
N GLU A 315 -26.54 7.95 5.21
CA GLU A 315 -27.49 8.90 5.81
C GLU A 315 -27.68 8.67 7.31
N GLY A 316 -27.52 7.44 7.77
CA GLY A 316 -27.63 7.07 9.19
C GLY A 316 -26.43 7.47 10.05
N ILE A 317 -25.32 7.92 9.43
CA ILE A 317 -24.14 8.39 10.16
C ILE A 317 -24.42 9.79 10.71
N ALA A 318 -24.23 9.96 12.02
CA ALA A 318 -24.42 11.24 12.69
C ALA A 318 -23.50 12.33 12.12
N ALA A 319 -23.96 13.57 12.11
CA ALA A 319 -23.19 14.70 11.58
C ALA A 319 -21.86 14.85 12.32
N GLU A 320 -21.86 14.69 13.65
CA GLU A 320 -20.65 14.78 14.47
C GLU A 320 -19.65 13.67 14.14
N GLU A 321 -20.12 12.44 13.89
CA GLU A 321 -19.27 11.33 13.48
C GLU A 321 -18.63 11.59 12.11
N TYR A 322 -19.41 12.10 11.16
CA TYR A 322 -18.90 12.49 9.85
C TYR A 322 -17.81 13.56 9.96
N GLU A 323 -18.05 14.63 10.73
CA GLU A 323 -17.09 15.73 10.88
C GLU A 323 -15.77 15.26 11.51
N GLU A 324 -15.82 14.37 12.50
CA GLU A 324 -14.60 13.80 13.09
C GLU A 324 -13.83 12.94 12.08
N LYS A 325 -14.51 12.06 11.34
CA LYS A 325 -13.89 11.27 10.26
C LYS A 325 -13.27 12.18 9.19
N HIS A 326 -13.99 13.20 8.76
CA HIS A 326 -13.54 14.17 7.76
C HIS A 326 -12.28 14.92 8.22
N LYS A 327 -12.29 15.45 9.46
CA LYS A 327 -11.10 16.07 10.06
C LYS A 327 -9.92 15.09 10.09
N ARG A 328 -10.16 13.84 10.50
CA ARG A 328 -9.12 12.81 10.57
C ARG A 328 -8.56 12.46 9.20
N VAL A 329 -9.39 12.41 8.14
CA VAL A 329 -8.93 12.26 6.75
C VAL A 329 -7.92 13.36 6.38
N LEU A 330 -8.23 14.63 6.69
CA LEU A 330 -7.34 15.75 6.40
C LEU A 330 -6.01 15.70 7.16
N GLU A 331 -5.99 15.09 8.35
CA GLU A 331 -4.76 14.85 9.11
C GLU A 331 -3.92 13.72 8.50
N VAL A 332 -4.56 12.60 8.14
CA VAL A 332 -3.83 11.40 7.68
C VAL A 332 -3.40 11.47 6.21
N ARG A 333 -4.04 12.30 5.37
CA ARG A 333 -3.73 12.38 3.92
C ARG A 333 -2.25 12.65 3.63
N ARG A 334 -1.53 13.33 4.53
CA ARG A 334 -0.09 13.58 4.43
C ARG A 334 0.75 12.30 4.31
N HIS A 335 0.28 11.20 4.91
CA HIS A 335 0.93 9.89 4.89
C HIS A 335 0.80 9.16 3.55
N PHE A 336 0.02 9.71 2.62
CA PHE A 336 -0.22 9.17 1.29
C PHE A 336 0.27 10.12 0.19
N VAL A 337 1.17 11.05 0.53
CA VAL A 337 1.80 11.97 -0.41
C VAL A 337 3.18 11.44 -0.78
N ILE A 338 3.49 11.43 -2.07
CA ILE A 338 4.84 11.14 -2.59
C ILE A 338 5.64 12.45 -2.56
N ASN A 339 6.75 12.48 -1.81
CA ASN A 339 7.76 13.53 -1.94
C ASN A 339 9.05 12.95 -2.50
N ARG A 340 9.81 13.77 -3.24
CA ARG A 340 11.13 13.43 -3.76
C ARG A 340 12.10 14.59 -3.47
N PRO A 341 13.09 14.41 -2.58
CA PRO A 341 13.34 13.22 -1.74
C PRO A 341 12.20 12.97 -0.74
N ALA A 342 12.14 11.75 -0.18
CA ALA A 342 11.15 11.39 0.82
C ALA A 342 11.25 12.30 2.06
N ARG A 343 10.11 12.57 2.68
CA ARG A 343 9.96 13.43 3.85
C ARG A 343 9.41 12.65 5.04
N HIS A 344 9.66 13.20 6.23
CA HIS A 344 9.10 12.69 7.48
C HIS A 344 7.59 12.43 7.34
N TYR A 345 7.19 11.22 7.69
CA TYR A 345 5.84 10.68 7.63
C TYR A 345 5.17 10.61 6.25
N ASP A 346 5.89 10.82 5.15
CA ASP A 346 5.31 10.65 3.82
C ASP A 346 5.12 9.17 3.43
N VAL A 347 4.53 8.93 2.26
CA VAL A 347 4.19 7.56 1.85
C VAL A 347 5.40 6.63 1.74
N LEU A 348 6.55 7.14 1.29
CA LEU A 348 7.75 6.33 1.09
C LEU A 348 8.34 5.94 2.44
N ASN A 349 8.48 6.90 3.36
CA ASN A 349 8.97 6.59 4.69
C ASN A 349 7.98 5.73 5.51
N MET A 350 6.66 5.87 5.29
CA MET A 350 5.65 5.01 5.92
C MET A 350 5.72 3.56 5.38
N VAL A 351 6.02 3.38 4.09
CA VAL A 351 6.30 2.05 3.51
C VAL A 351 7.55 1.44 4.14
N PHE A 352 8.65 2.20 4.25
CA PHE A 352 9.87 1.72 4.90
C PHE A 352 9.67 1.43 6.39
N HIS A 353 8.84 2.21 7.08
CA HIS A 353 8.43 1.91 8.45
C HIS A 353 7.71 0.58 8.56
N SER A 354 6.78 0.31 7.63
CA SER A 354 6.07 -0.97 7.59
C SER A 354 7.03 -2.14 7.36
N VAL A 355 7.97 -2.01 6.42
CA VAL A 355 9.02 -3.03 6.20
C VAL A 355 9.88 -3.22 7.45
N TRP A 356 10.29 -2.14 8.12
CA TRP A 356 11.03 -2.18 9.38
C TRP A 356 10.28 -2.97 10.46
N LEU A 357 8.98 -2.75 10.62
CA LEU A 357 8.16 -3.51 11.57
C LEU A 357 8.14 -5.02 11.24
N ARG A 358 8.01 -5.40 9.96
CA ARG A 358 8.05 -6.82 9.53
C ARG A 358 9.41 -7.46 9.82
N ARG A 359 10.50 -6.72 9.57
CA ARG A 359 11.85 -7.16 9.90
C ARG A 359 12.00 -7.41 11.41
N LEU A 360 11.46 -6.52 12.25
CA LEU A 360 11.52 -6.68 13.72
C LEU A 360 10.72 -7.89 14.24
N ASN A 361 9.70 -8.35 13.50
CA ASN A 361 8.93 -9.55 13.87
C ASN A 361 9.73 -10.85 13.74
N VAL A 362 10.88 -10.81 13.05
CA VAL A 362 11.73 -11.99 12.85
C VAL A 362 12.92 -11.94 13.80
N ARG A 363 13.08 -12.99 14.62
CA ARG A 363 14.32 -13.23 15.35
C ARG A 363 15.32 -13.93 14.42
N LEU A 364 16.32 -13.20 13.97
CA LEU A 364 17.46 -13.78 13.28
C LEU A 364 18.45 -14.30 14.31
N HIS A 365 18.79 -15.58 14.22
CA HIS A 365 19.95 -16.12 14.94
C HIS A 365 21.18 -15.71 14.14
N LEU A 366 21.83 -14.61 14.59
CA LEU A 366 23.07 -14.12 14.02
C LEU A 366 24.26 -14.99 14.43
#